data_AF-A0A1V0UPY5-F1
#
_entry.id   AF-A0A1V0UPY5-F1
#
_cell.length_a   1.000
_cell.length_b   1.000
_cell.length_c   1.000
_cell.angle_alpha   90.00
_cell.angle_beta   90.00
_cell.angle_gamma   90.00
#
_symmetry.space_group_name_H-M   'P 1'
#
loop_
_entity.id
_entity.type
_entity.pdbx_description
1 polymer ?
#
loop_
_entity_poly.entity_id
_entity_poly.type
_entity_poly.pdbx_seq_one_letter_code
_entity_poly.pdbx_strand_id
1 'polypeptide(L)'
;MKTRDVDIRTSLHHRLKHEHAENLADTLILDELSLCQGDARIDVAVINGAINGYEIKSESDTLERLPRQSEVYNKVFDTVTILTASRFIDDLIDLIPDWWG
;
A
#
# COMPACT_ATOMS: atom_id res chain seq x y z
N MET A 1 16.00 -15.65 -5.78
CA MET A 1 14.83 -16.12 -5.02
C MET A 1 13.72 -15.13 -5.31
N LYS A 2 12.51 -15.57 -5.69
CA LYS A 2 11.41 -14.66 -6.03
C LYS A 2 10.91 -13.99 -4.75
N THR A 3 10.88 -12.66 -4.69
CA THR A 3 10.43 -11.93 -3.50
C THR A 3 8.93 -12.16 -3.30
N ARG A 4 8.53 -12.60 -2.09
CA ARG A 4 7.12 -12.83 -1.76
C ARG A 4 6.54 -11.62 -1.06
N ASP A 5 5.22 -11.43 -1.21
CA ASP A 5 4.46 -10.40 -0.51
C ASP A 5 4.75 -10.37 1.00
N VAL A 6 4.73 -11.52 1.68
CA VAL A 6 5.01 -11.59 3.14
C VAL A 6 6.39 -11.02 3.51
N ASP A 7 7.39 -11.22 2.66
CA ASP A 7 8.75 -10.74 2.91
C ASP A 7 8.81 -9.20 2.74
N ILE A 8 8.09 -8.66 1.75
CA ILE A 8 7.92 -7.21 1.51
C ILE A 8 7.16 -6.57 2.68
N ARG A 9 6.02 -7.15 3.07
CA ARG A 9 5.16 -6.65 4.15
C ARG A 9 5.91 -6.63 5.48
N THR A 10 6.66 -7.69 5.80
CA THR A 10 7.49 -7.73 7.02
C THR A 10 8.54 -6.61 7.03
N SER A 11 9.22 -6.41 5.91
CA SER A 11 10.23 -5.35 5.78
C SER A 11 9.61 -3.95 5.86
N LEU A 12 8.43 -3.77 5.25
CA LEU A 12 7.64 -2.55 5.32
C LEU A 12 7.22 -2.24 6.77
N HIS A 13 6.72 -3.22 7.52
CA HIS A 13 6.39 -3.05 8.94
C HIS A 13 7.57 -2.58 9.78
N HIS A 14 8.74 -3.17 9.58
CA HIS A 14 9.94 -2.76 10.30
C HIS A 14 10.29 -1.30 9.99
N ARG A 15 10.21 -0.91 8.71
CA ARG A 15 10.44 0.47 8.29
C ARG A 15 9.41 1.43 8.89
N LEU A 16 8.12 1.14 8.78
CA LEU A 16 7.04 2.01 9.28
C LEU A 16 7.11 2.19 10.80
N LYS A 17 7.41 1.12 11.56
CA LYS A 17 7.60 1.21 13.01
C LYS A 17 8.80 2.09 13.39
N HIS A 18 9.86 2.04 12.59
CA HIS A 18 11.02 2.89 12.79
C HIS A 18 10.73 4.35 12.40
N GLU A 19 10.06 4.59 11.27
CA GLU A 19 9.66 5.93 10.80
C GLU A 19 8.70 6.62 11.79
N HIS A 20 7.82 5.88 12.44
CA HIS A 20 6.86 6.38 13.41
C HIS A 20 7.25 6.13 14.88
N ALA A 21 8.52 5.83 15.16
CA ALA A 21 8.96 5.44 16.51
C ALA A 21 8.61 6.47 17.59
N GLU A 22 8.67 7.77 17.27
CA GLU A 22 8.41 8.86 18.21
C GLU A 22 6.92 8.97 18.61
N ASN A 23 6.01 8.51 17.75
CA ASN A 23 4.56 8.58 17.96
C ASN A 23 3.90 7.19 17.85
N LEU A 24 4.65 6.14 18.20
CA LEU A 24 4.21 4.75 17.99
C LEU A 24 2.94 4.42 18.80
N ALA A 25 2.78 5.02 19.97
CA ALA A 25 1.60 4.84 20.81
C ALA A 25 0.30 5.33 20.14
N ASP A 26 0.41 6.34 19.28
CA ASP A 26 -0.70 6.95 18.54
C ASP A 26 -0.75 6.50 17.08
N THR A 27 0.08 5.54 16.70
CA THR A 27 0.17 5.01 15.34
C THR A 27 -0.43 3.61 15.26
N LEU A 28 -1.52 3.50 14.51
CA LEU A 28 -2.14 2.21 14.20
C LEU A 28 -1.66 1.73 12.83
N ILE A 29 -1.06 0.54 12.79
CA ILE A 29 -0.65 -0.14 11.54
C ILE A 29 -1.54 -1.37 11.38
N LEU A 30 -2.34 -1.40 10.33
CA LEU A 30 -3.30 -2.47 10.04
C LEU A 30 -2.92 -3.20 8.76
N ASP A 31 -2.93 -4.53 8.82
CA ASP A 31 -2.77 -5.37 7.65
C ASP A 31 -4.13 -5.70 7.03
N GLU A 32 -4.17 -5.80 5.70
CA GLU A 32 -5.29 -6.32 4.93
C GLU A 32 -6.63 -5.60 5.23
N LEU A 33 -6.57 -4.28 5.39
CA LEU A 33 -7.74 -3.46 5.73
C LEU A 33 -8.72 -3.43 4.55
N SER A 34 -9.92 -3.98 4.78
CA SER A 34 -11.01 -3.97 3.80
C SER A 34 -11.69 -2.61 3.77
N LEU A 35 -11.93 -2.08 2.56
CA LEU A 35 -12.46 -0.75 2.31
C LEU A 35 -13.80 -0.83 1.60
N CYS A 36 -14.65 0.18 1.81
CA CYS A 36 -15.93 0.33 1.11
C CYS A 36 -16.75 -0.98 1.06
N GLN A 37 -16.99 -1.60 2.23
CA GLN A 37 -17.74 -2.87 2.35
C GLN A 37 -17.11 -4.06 1.58
N GLY A 38 -15.79 -4.04 1.39
CA GLY A 38 -15.03 -5.13 0.74
C GLY A 38 -14.78 -4.92 -0.75
N ASP A 39 -15.08 -3.73 -1.29
CA ASP A 39 -14.81 -3.37 -2.69
C ASP A 39 -13.32 -3.38 -3.04
N ALA A 40 -12.46 -3.05 -2.07
CA ALA A 40 -11.01 -3.17 -2.19
C ALA A 40 -10.39 -3.50 -0.83
N ARG A 41 -9.14 -3.92 -0.84
CA ARG A 41 -8.37 -4.26 0.37
C ARG A 41 -6.94 -3.80 0.19
N ILE A 42 -6.53 -2.82 0.99
CA ILE A 42 -5.14 -2.34 1.02
C ILE A 42 -4.29 -3.33 1.80
N ASP A 43 -3.02 -3.51 1.42
CA ASP A 43 -2.15 -4.47 2.10
C ASP A 43 -1.73 -3.97 3.48
N VAL A 44 -1.35 -2.70 3.61
CA VAL A 44 -1.05 -2.06 4.89
C VAL A 44 -1.65 -0.65 4.95
N ALA A 45 -2.31 -0.31 6.05
CA ALA A 45 -2.77 1.03 6.36
C ALA A 45 -2.08 1.56 7.62
N VAL A 46 -1.66 2.83 7.59
CA VAL A 46 -1.12 3.55 8.75
C VAL A 46 -2.03 4.70 9.10
N ILE A 47 -2.45 4.78 10.36
CA ILE A 47 -3.37 5.80 10.87
C ILE A 47 -2.73 6.48 12.08
N ASN A 48 -2.38 7.76 11.93
CA ASN A 48 -1.78 8.60 12.97
C ASN A 48 -1.99 10.10 12.74
N GLY A 49 -3.25 10.50 12.53
CA GLY A 49 -3.64 11.87 12.20
C GLY A 49 -3.76 12.13 10.68
N ALA A 50 -3.17 11.26 9.88
CA ALA A 50 -3.49 11.04 8.47
C ALA A 50 -3.72 9.53 8.24
N ILE A 51 -4.36 9.18 7.13
CA ILE A 51 -4.58 7.80 6.71
C ILE A 51 -3.72 7.54 5.47
N ASN A 52 -2.64 6.77 5.65
CA ASN A 52 -1.71 6.43 4.58
C ASN A 52 -1.90 4.96 4.19
N GLY A 53 -2.02 4.70 2.89
CA GLY A 53 -2.19 3.34 2.33
C GLY A 53 -0.92 2.86 1.63
N TYR A 54 -0.57 1.59 1.81
CA TYR A 54 0.53 0.93 1.11
C TYR A 54 0.02 -0.30 0.37
N GLU A 55 0.13 -0.31 -0.95
CA GLU A 55 -0.20 -1.45 -1.81
C GLU A 55 1.10 -2.15 -2.23
N ILE A 56 1.11 -3.49 -2.24
CA ILE A 56 2.25 -4.32 -2.62
C ILE A 56 1.94 -5.03 -3.95
N LYS A 57 2.87 -4.96 -4.90
CA LYS A 57 2.86 -5.72 -6.16
C LYS A 57 4.20 -6.44 -6.34
N SER A 58 4.25 -7.68 -5.87
CA SER A 58 5.43 -8.54 -6.03
C SER A 58 5.62 -8.98 -7.47
N GLU A 59 6.77 -9.58 -7.79
CA GLU A 59 7.04 -10.11 -9.13
C GLU A 59 6.03 -11.16 -9.62
N SER A 60 5.22 -11.76 -8.74
CA SER A 60 4.23 -12.77 -9.12
C SER A 60 2.83 -12.20 -9.35
N ASP A 61 2.62 -10.91 -9.09
CA ASP A 61 1.31 -10.28 -9.20
C ASP A 61 0.92 -9.94 -10.65
N THR A 62 -0.31 -9.42 -10.78
CA THR A 62 -0.82 -8.75 -11.98
C THR A 62 -1.39 -7.38 -11.58
N LEU A 63 -1.48 -6.46 -12.55
CA LEU A 63 -2.04 -5.12 -12.33
C LEU A 63 -3.53 -5.03 -12.67
N GLU A 64 -4.18 -6.14 -13.04
CA GLU A 64 -5.56 -6.16 -13.55
C GLU A 64 -6.60 -5.54 -12.60
N ARG A 65 -6.37 -5.67 -11.28
CA ARG A 65 -7.27 -5.14 -10.25
C ARG A 65 -6.95 -3.70 -9.86
N LEU A 66 -5.78 -3.20 -10.25
CA LEU A 66 -5.24 -1.94 -9.73
C LEU A 66 -6.11 -0.72 -10.08
N PRO A 67 -6.69 -0.57 -11.30
CA PRO A 67 -7.55 0.57 -11.59
C PRO A 67 -8.72 0.71 -10.62
N ARG A 68 -9.46 -0.39 -10.38
CA ARG A 68 -10.56 -0.40 -9.41
C ARG A 68 -10.08 -0.16 -7.98
N GLN A 69 -8.97 -0.79 -7.60
CA GLN A 69 -8.36 -0.56 -6.28
C GLN A 69 -8.02 0.92 -6.10
N SER A 70 -7.40 1.55 -7.09
CA SER A 70 -7.02 2.95 -7.08
C SER A 70 -8.24 3.87 -6.88
N GLU A 71 -9.33 3.63 -7.60
CA GLU A 71 -10.58 4.39 -7.42
C GLU A 71 -11.12 4.32 -5.97
N VAL A 72 -10.97 3.18 -5.29
CA VAL A 72 -11.40 3.04 -3.89
C VAL A 72 -10.41 3.70 -2.95
N TYR A 73 -9.11 3.48 -3.16
CA TYR A 73 -8.05 4.02 -2.31
C TYR A 73 -8.07 5.55 -2.30
N ASN A 74 -8.28 6.17 -3.47
CA ASN A 74 -8.36 7.62 -3.65
C ASN A 74 -9.53 8.29 -2.91
N LYS A 75 -10.52 7.52 -2.45
CA LYS A 75 -11.66 8.02 -1.65
C LYS A 75 -11.38 8.01 -0.15
N VAL A 76 -10.37 7.24 0.29
CA VAL A 76 -10.16 6.89 1.69
C VAL A 76 -8.85 7.45 2.23
N PHE A 77 -7.77 7.34 1.47
CA PHE A 77 -6.44 7.68 1.95
C PHE A 77 -6.04 9.11 1.60
N ASP A 78 -5.31 9.74 2.52
CA ASP A 78 -4.64 11.02 2.29
C ASP A 78 -3.40 10.82 1.39
N THR A 79 -2.70 9.70 1.55
CA THR A 79 -1.57 9.29 0.69
C THR A 79 -1.63 7.81 0.35
N VAL A 80 -1.16 7.43 -0.84
CA VAL A 80 -1.05 6.03 -1.25
C VAL A 80 0.34 5.80 -1.84
N THR A 81 1.04 4.79 -1.33
CA THR A 81 2.35 4.35 -1.79
C THR A 81 2.26 2.95 -2.38
N ILE A 82 2.90 2.71 -3.52
CA ILE A 82 2.94 1.38 -4.13
C ILE A 82 4.35 0.79 -4.09
N LEU A 83 4.50 -0.34 -3.40
CA LEU A 83 5.72 -1.12 -3.38
C LEU A 83 5.66 -2.16 -4.49
N THR A 84 6.40 -1.93 -5.56
CA THR A 84 6.30 -2.74 -6.78
C THR A 84 7.63 -3.35 -7.23
N ALA A 85 7.55 -4.45 -7.98
CA ALA A 85 8.69 -4.95 -8.74
C ALA A 85 9.00 -4.04 -9.93
N SER A 86 10.28 -3.88 -10.27
CA SER A 86 10.74 -2.96 -11.33
C SER A 86 10.06 -3.18 -12.69
N ARG A 87 9.66 -4.42 -13.00
CA ARG A 87 8.95 -4.78 -14.24
C ARG A 87 7.60 -4.09 -14.44
N PHE A 88 7.03 -3.52 -13.39
CA PHE A 88 5.73 -2.87 -13.43
C PHE A 88 5.81 -1.35 -13.44
N ILE A 89 6.99 -0.75 -13.26
CA ILE A 89 7.11 0.70 -13.10
C ILE A 89 6.51 1.43 -14.31
N ASP A 90 6.83 0.99 -15.52
CA ASP A 90 6.33 1.63 -16.74
C ASP A 90 4.81 1.50 -16.87
N ASP A 91 4.25 0.31 -16.57
CA ASP A 91 2.81 0.07 -16.63
C ASP A 91 2.03 0.88 -15.57
N LEU A 92 2.64 1.16 -14.41
CA LEU A 92 1.98 1.87 -13.32
C LEU A 92 1.73 3.34 -13.65
N ILE A 93 2.62 3.98 -14.40
CA ILE A 93 2.52 5.41 -14.75
C ILE A 93 1.18 5.71 -15.42
N ASP A 94 0.65 4.78 -16.21
CA ASP A 94 -0.63 4.94 -16.92
C ASP A 94 -1.85 4.50 -16.08
N LEU A 95 -1.65 3.77 -14.98
CA LEU A 95 -2.72 3.13 -14.21
C LEU A 95 -3.05 3.81 -12.88
N ILE A 96 -2.13 4.60 -12.33
CA ILE A 96 -2.32 5.28 -11.04
C ILE A 96 -2.20 6.80 -11.19
N PRO A 97 -2.83 7.59 -10.30
CA PRO A 97 -2.66 9.03 -10.29
C PRO A 97 -1.22 9.45 -9.95
N ASP A 98 -0.76 10.56 -10.53
CA ASP A 98 0.57 11.15 -10.31
C ASP A 98 0.90 11.50 -8.85
N TRP A 99 -0.11 11.58 -7.97
CA TRP A 99 0.08 11.92 -6.55
C TRP A 99 0.39 10.69 -5.68
N TRP A 100 0.24 9.47 -6.22
CA TRP A 100 0.73 8.28 -5.54
C TRP A 100 2.26 8.31 -5.51
N GLY A 101 2.85 7.70 -4.47
CA GLY A 101 4.30 7.50 -4.39
C GLY A 101 4.63 6.14 -3.83
#